data_AF-A0A5B0S9K3-F1
#
_entry.id   AF-A0A5B0S9K3-F1
#
_cell.length_a   1.000
_cell.length_b   1.000
_cell.length_c   1.000
_cell.angle_alpha   90.00
_cell.angle_beta   90.00
_cell.angle_gamma   90.00
#
_symmetry.space_group_name_H-M   'P 1'
#
loop_
_entity.id
_entity.type
_entity.pdbx_description
1 polymer ?
#
loop_
_entity_poly.entity_id
_entity_poly.type
_entity_poly.pdbx_seq_one_letter_code
_entity_poly.pdbx_strand_id
1 'polypeptide(L)'
;MEGPQPDQGQELESPDNLENDVVLLQKAQRATRKRKTPVQASTGDPYSAMDDGKLMKELVIYARKLSESQSAEDREAFRIVQAKIAAKKETLIKLQRLQVTDASREQLDNKIVQEPDSELTERKIFIFRNPPPNSDRVSIRLLGDNRTKGAIYVGERLVTRVDKVAQFLDIFDHLFSRLALNNNERGIRPAQAGDHREVLDRFYNLIFTETMEHPPLMGSAKRSSLTGEQPKKFSPAQMSLYKVLTQRAELTNAQAAAVALKFRQEFDKPMSPISAMPLHELVAKASSLDPSLEPVKKVKKKEPVS
;
A
#
# COMPACT_ATOMS: atom_id res chain seq x y z
N MET A 1 -17.33 -40.90 -14.05
CA MET A 1 -16.26 -39.94 -14.39
C MET A 1 -16.96 -38.66 -14.79
N GLU A 2 -17.08 -37.72 -13.86
CA GLU A 2 -17.55 -36.36 -14.11
C GLU A 2 -16.55 -35.45 -13.39
N GLY A 3 -15.94 -34.54 -14.14
CA GLY A 3 -14.93 -33.61 -13.62
C GLY A 3 -15.57 -32.46 -12.84
N PRO A 4 -14.83 -31.77 -11.96
CA PRO A 4 -15.38 -30.61 -11.26
C PRO A 4 -15.45 -29.41 -12.20
N GLN A 5 -16.61 -28.72 -12.19
CA GLN A 5 -16.83 -27.41 -12.78
C GLN A 5 -15.93 -26.33 -12.15
N PRO A 6 -15.58 -25.26 -12.88
CA PRO A 6 -14.80 -24.14 -12.35
C PRO A 6 -15.64 -23.30 -11.38
N ASP A 7 -15.03 -23.01 -10.22
CA ASP A 7 -15.58 -22.19 -9.15
C ASP A 7 -15.79 -20.75 -9.62
N GLN A 8 -16.93 -20.18 -9.25
CA GLN A 8 -17.39 -18.87 -9.69
C GLN A 8 -16.57 -17.76 -9.03
N GLY A 9 -16.29 -16.71 -9.80
CA GLY A 9 -15.51 -15.56 -9.37
C GLY A 9 -16.09 -14.90 -8.12
N GLN A 10 -15.22 -14.56 -7.17
CA GLN A 10 -15.56 -13.65 -6.09
C GLN A 10 -15.95 -12.29 -6.69
N GLU A 11 -17.23 -11.94 -6.57
CA GLU A 11 -17.73 -10.59 -6.82
C GLU A 11 -16.99 -9.61 -5.90
N LEU A 12 -16.28 -8.67 -6.51
CA LEU A 12 -15.77 -7.47 -5.83
C LEU A 12 -16.98 -6.64 -5.40
N GLU A 13 -17.10 -6.38 -4.09
CA GLU A 13 -18.18 -5.56 -3.53
C GLU A 13 -18.31 -4.19 -4.24
N SER A 14 -19.57 -3.87 -4.56
CA SER A 14 -20.02 -2.66 -5.24
C SER A 14 -19.56 -1.34 -4.60
N PRO A 15 -19.48 -0.25 -5.39
CA PRO A 15 -19.02 1.08 -4.94
C PRO A 15 -19.86 1.73 -3.81
N ASP A 16 -21.04 1.20 -3.49
CA ASP A 16 -21.97 1.77 -2.50
C ASP A 16 -21.44 1.74 -1.05
N ASN A 17 -20.48 0.87 -0.73
CA ASN A 17 -19.88 0.84 0.61
C ASN A 17 -18.84 1.96 0.85
N LEU A 18 -18.42 2.71 -0.17
CA LEU A 18 -17.53 3.87 -0.01
C LEU A 18 -18.25 5.12 0.51
N GLU A 19 -19.58 5.19 0.41
CA GLU A 19 -20.34 6.33 0.94
C GLU A 19 -20.54 6.26 2.46
N ASN A 20 -20.62 5.06 3.03
CA ASN A 20 -20.90 4.87 4.45
C ASN A 20 -19.75 5.33 5.38
N ASP A 21 -18.50 5.27 4.93
CA ASP A 21 -17.32 5.71 5.70
C ASP A 21 -17.22 7.26 5.81
N VAL A 22 -17.84 8.00 4.89
CA VAL A 22 -17.82 9.48 4.88
C VAL A 22 -18.79 10.06 5.93
N VAL A 23 -19.87 9.35 6.24
CA VAL A 23 -20.90 9.80 7.20
C VAL A 23 -20.35 9.86 8.63
N LEU A 24 -19.38 9.01 8.97
CA LEU A 24 -18.74 9.02 10.30
C LEU A 24 -17.71 10.16 10.46
N LEU A 25 -17.04 10.57 9.39
CA LEU A 25 -16.09 11.70 9.41
C LEU A 25 -16.78 13.07 9.39
N GLN A 26 -17.97 13.19 8.80
CA GLN A 26 -18.72 14.44 8.76
C GLN A 26 -19.55 14.74 10.02
N LYS A 27 -19.92 13.72 10.83
CA LYS A 27 -20.75 13.92 12.03
C LYS A 27 -20.03 14.59 13.21
N ALA A 28 -18.72 14.79 13.13
CA ALA A 28 -17.96 15.52 14.16
C ALA A 28 -17.94 17.05 13.96
N GLN A 29 -18.48 17.58 12.85
CA GLN A 29 -18.46 19.01 12.59
C GLN A 29 -19.81 19.49 12.04
N ARG A 30 -20.38 20.47 12.76
CA ARG A 30 -21.47 21.40 12.39
C ARG A 30 -22.89 20.97 12.75
N ALA A 31 -23.27 21.35 13.97
CA ALA A 31 -24.55 22.03 14.18
C ALA A 31 -24.43 23.46 13.63
N THR A 32 -25.21 23.83 12.61
CA THR A 32 -25.93 25.13 12.51
C THR A 32 -26.71 25.27 11.19
N ARG A 33 -28.00 25.57 11.36
CA ARG A 33 -29.02 26.20 10.49
C ARG A 33 -28.96 26.06 8.95
N LYS A 34 -30.04 25.47 8.43
CA LYS A 34 -30.45 25.44 7.01
C LYS A 34 -30.78 26.85 6.48
N ARG A 35 -30.16 27.25 5.37
CA ARG A 35 -30.69 28.23 4.42
C ARG A 35 -30.75 27.57 3.04
N LYS A 36 -31.82 27.82 2.29
CA LYS A 36 -32.00 27.35 0.91
C LYS A 36 -31.07 28.16 -0.01
N THR A 37 -30.19 27.49 -0.74
CA THR A 37 -29.29 28.09 -1.74
C THR A 37 -29.76 27.67 -3.14
N PRO A 38 -29.68 28.54 -4.17
CA PRO A 38 -30.17 28.25 -5.52
C PRO A 38 -29.32 27.18 -6.20
N VAL A 39 -29.96 26.37 -7.04
CA VAL A 39 -29.31 25.32 -7.84
C VAL A 39 -28.40 25.98 -8.89
N GLN A 40 -27.09 25.90 -8.67
CA GLN A 40 -26.08 26.15 -9.72
C GLN A 40 -25.68 24.80 -10.33
N ALA A 41 -25.64 24.76 -11.66
CA ALA A 41 -25.17 23.62 -12.43
C ALA A 41 -23.74 23.22 -11.99
N SER A 42 -23.55 21.92 -11.77
CA SER A 42 -22.29 21.33 -11.32
C SER A 42 -21.23 21.42 -12.42
N THR A 43 -20.49 22.53 -12.47
CA THR A 43 -19.10 22.52 -12.94
C THR A 43 -18.25 21.97 -11.80
N GLY A 44 -17.72 20.76 -11.96
CA GLY A 44 -16.90 20.10 -10.94
C GLY A 44 -15.70 20.96 -10.50
N ASP A 45 -15.31 20.82 -9.24
CA ASP A 45 -14.16 21.51 -8.67
C ASP A 45 -12.88 21.12 -9.42
N PRO A 46 -11.96 22.06 -9.71
CA PRO A 46 -10.66 21.71 -10.29
C PRO A 46 -9.87 20.82 -9.31
N TYR A 47 -9.17 19.80 -9.80
CA TYR A 47 -8.41 18.86 -8.94
C TYR A 47 -7.41 19.56 -8.00
N SER A 48 -6.88 20.72 -8.40
CA SER A 48 -5.98 21.54 -7.57
C SER A 48 -6.64 22.11 -6.30
N ALA A 49 -7.97 22.06 -6.19
CA ALA A 49 -8.75 22.53 -5.05
C ALA A 49 -9.38 21.39 -4.23
N MET A 50 -9.21 20.13 -4.64
CA MET A 50 -9.68 18.96 -3.89
C MET A 50 -8.73 18.61 -2.75
N ASP A 51 -9.26 18.12 -1.64
CA ASP A 51 -8.46 17.51 -0.59
C ASP A 51 -7.84 16.17 -1.04
N ASP A 52 -6.72 15.79 -0.43
CA ASP A 52 -5.96 14.59 -0.78
C ASP A 52 -6.81 13.31 -0.69
N GLY A 53 -7.81 13.27 0.21
CA GLY A 53 -8.72 12.13 0.35
C GLY A 53 -9.61 11.95 -0.88
N LYS A 54 -10.20 13.04 -1.37
CA LYS A 54 -10.99 13.05 -2.62
C LYS A 54 -10.12 12.72 -3.82
N LEU A 55 -8.93 13.32 -3.92
CA LEU A 55 -8.00 13.05 -5.01
C LEU A 55 -7.57 11.57 -5.06
N MET A 56 -7.30 10.96 -3.90
CA MET A 56 -6.97 9.54 -3.83
C MET A 56 -8.14 8.67 -4.30
N LYS A 57 -9.38 9.01 -3.93
CA LYS A 57 -10.58 8.29 -4.38
C LYS A 57 -10.72 8.35 -5.90
N GLU A 58 -10.58 9.54 -6.48
CA GLU A 58 -10.58 9.73 -7.93
C GLU A 58 -9.50 8.90 -8.61
N LEU A 59 -8.25 8.97 -8.14
CA LEU A 59 -7.15 8.19 -8.70
C LEU A 59 -7.43 6.68 -8.70
N VAL A 60 -7.98 6.16 -7.59
CA VAL A 60 -8.36 4.75 -7.46
C VAL A 60 -9.42 4.37 -8.50
N ILE A 61 -10.41 5.23 -8.75
CA ILE A 61 -11.45 4.98 -9.75
C ILE A 61 -10.82 4.85 -11.15
N TYR A 62 -9.98 5.81 -11.55
CA TYR A 62 -9.30 5.75 -12.85
C TYR A 62 -8.38 4.53 -12.97
N ALA A 63 -7.60 4.23 -11.92
CA ALA A 63 -6.69 3.09 -11.91
C ALA A 63 -7.43 1.75 -12.06
N ARG A 64 -8.57 1.59 -11.38
CA ARG A 64 -9.41 0.38 -11.51
C ARG A 64 -9.97 0.21 -12.91
N LYS A 65 -10.54 1.26 -13.49
CA LYS A 65 -11.05 1.20 -14.87
C LYS A 65 -9.94 0.79 -15.84
N LEU A 66 -8.74 1.37 -15.71
CA LEU A 66 -7.61 1.00 -16.55
C LEU A 66 -7.17 -0.46 -16.33
N SER A 67 -7.25 -0.98 -15.09
CA SER A 67 -6.88 -2.38 -14.80
C SER A 67 -7.73 -3.43 -15.53
N GLU A 68 -8.95 -3.08 -15.98
CA GLU A 68 -9.77 -3.95 -16.83
C GLU A 68 -9.05 -4.31 -18.14
N SER A 69 -8.15 -3.43 -18.60
CA SER A 69 -7.32 -3.61 -19.78
C SER A 69 -5.92 -4.22 -19.50
N GLN A 70 -5.66 -4.71 -18.29
CA GLN A 70 -4.41 -5.41 -17.95
C GLN A 70 -4.18 -6.62 -18.86
N SER A 71 -2.90 -6.88 -19.15
CA SER A 71 -2.50 -8.08 -19.88
C SER A 71 -2.76 -9.35 -19.06
N ALA A 72 -2.83 -10.51 -19.73
CA ALA A 72 -2.94 -11.78 -19.04
C ALA A 72 -1.71 -12.07 -18.15
N GLU A 73 -0.52 -11.62 -18.58
CA GLU A 73 0.74 -11.77 -17.85
C GLU A 73 0.73 -10.96 -16.55
N ASP A 74 0.28 -9.70 -16.58
CA ASP A 74 0.18 -8.85 -15.39
C ASP A 74 -0.80 -9.43 -14.36
N ARG A 75 -1.96 -9.90 -14.83
CA ARG A 75 -2.98 -10.55 -13.97
C ARG A 75 -2.42 -11.81 -13.32
N GLU A 76 -1.64 -12.60 -14.04
CA GLU A 76 -1.02 -13.80 -13.50
C GLU A 76 0.08 -13.46 -12.49
N ALA A 77 0.89 -12.43 -12.75
CA ALA A 77 1.87 -11.94 -11.80
C ALA A 77 1.22 -11.55 -10.45
N PHE A 78 0.08 -10.85 -10.51
CA PHE A 78 -0.69 -10.52 -9.32
C PHE A 78 -1.24 -11.76 -8.60
N ARG A 79 -1.84 -12.70 -9.32
CA ARG A 79 -2.34 -13.97 -8.75
C ARG A 79 -1.25 -14.75 -8.01
N ILE A 80 -0.05 -14.83 -8.58
CA ILE A 80 1.09 -15.50 -7.96
C ILE A 80 1.43 -14.83 -6.62
N VAL A 81 1.52 -13.51 -6.58
CA VAL A 81 1.87 -12.77 -5.35
C VAL A 81 0.75 -12.88 -4.32
N GLN A 82 -0.51 -12.79 -4.74
CA GLN A 82 -1.66 -13.02 -3.88
C GLN A 82 -1.64 -14.43 -3.25
N ALA A 83 -1.34 -15.47 -4.03
CA ALA A 83 -1.18 -16.83 -3.52
C ALA A 83 -0.02 -16.94 -2.52
N LYS A 84 1.12 -16.29 -2.79
CA LYS A 84 2.26 -16.23 -1.85
C LYS A 84 1.89 -15.52 -0.54
N ILE A 85 1.07 -14.46 -0.59
CA ILE A 85 0.58 -13.73 0.60
C ILE A 85 -0.37 -14.62 1.40
N ALA A 86 -1.34 -15.26 0.73
CA ALA A 86 -2.29 -16.19 1.36
C ALA A 86 -1.56 -17.33 2.07
N ALA A 87 -0.52 -17.90 1.44
CA ALA A 87 0.31 -18.95 2.02
C ALA A 87 1.05 -18.54 3.30
N LYS A 88 1.21 -17.23 3.59
CA LYS A 88 1.82 -16.75 4.84
C LYS A 88 0.88 -16.78 6.03
N LYS A 89 -0.42 -17.05 5.85
CA LYS A 89 -1.42 -17.09 6.93
C LYS A 89 -0.96 -17.89 8.15
N GLU A 90 -0.63 -19.17 7.97
CA GLU A 90 -0.23 -20.03 9.08
C GLU A 90 1.09 -19.58 9.72
N THR A 91 2.03 -19.05 8.91
CA THR A 91 3.27 -18.47 9.44
C THR A 91 2.97 -17.27 10.34
N LEU A 92 2.10 -16.36 9.91
CA LEU A 92 1.75 -15.18 10.70
C LEU A 92 0.98 -15.57 11.97
N ILE A 93 0.05 -16.51 11.90
CA ILE A 93 -0.64 -17.03 13.09
C ILE A 93 0.36 -17.61 14.08
N LYS A 94 1.31 -18.44 13.62
CA LYS A 94 2.38 -19.01 14.46
C LYS A 94 3.25 -17.92 15.09
N LEU A 95 3.66 -16.91 14.33
CA LEU A 95 4.40 -15.76 14.86
C LEU A 95 3.61 -15.02 15.95
N GLN A 96 2.29 -14.87 15.79
CA GLN A 96 1.44 -14.22 16.79
C GLN A 96 1.20 -15.08 18.04
N ARG A 97 1.38 -16.41 17.95
CA ARG A 97 1.30 -17.34 19.09
C ARG A 97 2.56 -17.38 19.95
N LEU A 98 3.69 -16.86 19.46
CA LEU A 98 4.93 -16.83 20.24
C LEU A 98 4.68 -16.12 21.57
N GLN A 99 4.93 -16.84 22.67
CA GLN A 99 4.85 -16.26 24.01
C GLN A 99 5.91 -15.18 24.13
N VAL A 100 5.48 -13.99 24.52
CA VAL A 100 6.36 -12.84 24.73
C VAL A 100 6.66 -12.75 26.22
N THR A 101 7.83 -13.24 26.62
CA THR A 101 8.44 -12.95 27.92
C THR A 101 9.52 -11.88 27.74
N ASP A 102 9.84 -11.14 28.80
CA ASP A 102 10.94 -10.16 28.75
C ASP A 102 12.27 -10.81 28.34
N ALA A 103 12.49 -12.08 28.70
CA ALA A 103 13.67 -12.85 28.30
C ALA A 103 13.71 -13.20 26.80
N SER A 104 12.55 -13.32 26.15
CA SER A 104 12.45 -13.63 24.71
C SER A 104 12.48 -12.40 23.82
N ARG A 105 12.22 -11.22 24.39
CA ARG A 105 12.09 -9.94 23.70
C ARG A 105 13.43 -9.25 23.66
N GLU A 106 14.00 -9.13 22.47
CA GLU A 106 15.17 -8.30 22.22
C GLU A 106 14.66 -6.95 21.70
N GLN A 107 14.71 -5.94 22.56
CA GLN A 107 14.62 -4.57 22.08
C GLN A 107 15.95 -4.27 21.43
N LEU A 108 15.93 -4.05 20.12
CA LEU A 108 17.13 -3.65 19.44
C LEU A 108 17.31 -2.14 19.59
N ASP A 109 18.57 -1.74 19.74
CA ASP A 109 18.97 -0.34 19.86
C ASP A 109 18.49 0.50 18.67
N ASN A 110 18.63 1.83 18.80
CA ASN A 110 18.19 2.89 17.90
C ASN A 110 18.81 2.88 16.47
N LYS A 111 19.00 1.70 15.85
CA LYS A 111 19.78 1.51 14.62
C LYS A 111 19.06 0.70 13.54
N ILE A 112 17.83 0.23 13.77
CA ILE A 112 17.12 -0.61 12.78
C ILE A 112 16.21 0.18 11.88
N VAL A 113 15.88 1.43 12.17
CA VAL A 113 15.14 2.26 11.21
C VAL A 113 16.13 3.16 10.49
N GLN A 114 15.98 3.28 9.18
CA GLN A 114 16.87 4.13 8.37
C GLN A 114 16.74 5.61 8.77
N GLU A 115 15.51 6.06 9.04
CA GLU A 115 15.19 7.40 9.55
C GLU A 115 14.10 7.30 10.64
N PRO A 116 14.26 7.96 11.80
CA PRO A 116 13.24 7.95 12.84
C PRO A 116 11.99 8.68 12.35
N ASP A 117 10.90 7.94 12.16
CA ASP A 117 9.59 8.48 11.84
C ASP A 117 9.00 9.14 13.11
N SER A 118 8.60 10.42 13.01
CA SER A 118 8.13 11.20 14.16
C SER A 118 6.89 10.60 14.84
N GLU A 119 6.10 9.79 14.13
CA GLU A 119 4.91 9.11 14.68
C GLU A 119 5.22 7.69 15.21
N LEU A 120 6.35 7.11 14.78
CA LEU A 120 6.82 5.80 15.20
C LEU A 120 8.19 5.90 15.87
N THR A 121 8.19 5.91 17.19
CA THR A 121 9.43 5.69 17.93
C THR A 121 9.92 4.25 17.69
N GLU A 122 11.20 4.10 17.34
CA GLU A 122 11.89 2.82 17.08
C GLU A 122 11.66 1.79 18.20
N ARG A 123 11.40 2.29 19.42
CA ARG A 123 11.00 1.55 20.62
C ARG A 123 9.73 0.71 20.48
N LYS A 124 8.96 0.84 19.39
CA LYS A 124 7.72 0.07 19.13
C LYS A 124 7.95 -1.20 18.29
N ILE A 125 9.14 -1.39 17.73
CA ILE A 125 9.48 -2.56 16.92
C ILE A 125 10.17 -3.58 17.83
N PHE A 126 9.69 -4.82 17.79
CA PHE A 126 10.21 -5.90 18.66
C PHE A 126 10.65 -7.09 17.85
N ILE A 127 11.81 -7.63 18.24
CA ILE A 127 12.37 -8.85 17.67
C ILE A 127 12.41 -9.90 18.77
N PHE A 128 12.04 -11.12 18.41
CA PHE A 128 11.85 -12.23 19.34
C PHE A 128 12.86 -13.32 19.03
N ARG A 129 13.56 -13.81 20.05
CA ARG A 129 14.46 -14.95 19.88
C ARG A 129 13.64 -16.22 19.65
N ASN A 130 13.96 -16.95 18.59
CA ASN A 130 13.35 -18.25 18.37
C ASN A 130 13.99 -19.27 19.33
N PRO A 131 13.21 -20.13 19.99
CA PRO A 131 13.75 -21.33 20.61
C PRO A 131 14.41 -22.22 19.53
N PRO A 132 15.58 -22.83 19.78
CA PRO A 132 16.40 -22.73 21.00
C PRO A 132 17.24 -21.44 21.07
N PRO A 133 17.64 -20.99 22.27
CA PRO A 133 18.31 -19.70 22.51
C PRO A 133 19.63 -19.48 21.74
N ASN A 134 20.20 -20.53 21.15
CA ASN A 134 21.42 -20.50 20.34
C ASN A 134 21.16 -20.36 18.82
N SER A 135 19.90 -20.19 18.41
CA SER A 135 19.55 -19.93 17.01
C SER A 135 20.06 -18.54 16.60
N ASP A 136 20.88 -18.47 15.53
CA ASP A 136 21.19 -17.20 14.86
C ASP A 136 19.96 -16.62 14.13
N ARG A 137 18.82 -17.32 14.10
CA ARG A 137 17.57 -16.80 13.54
C ARG A 137 16.64 -16.28 14.62
N VAL A 138 16.23 -15.03 14.44
CA VAL A 138 15.20 -14.36 15.23
C VAL A 138 13.90 -14.24 14.42
N SER A 139 12.79 -14.06 15.14
CA SER A 139 11.47 -13.80 14.57
C SER A 139 11.09 -12.34 14.79
N ILE A 140 10.76 -11.66 13.70
CA ILE A 140 10.25 -10.30 13.68
C ILE A 140 8.73 -10.40 13.65
N ARG A 141 8.07 -9.81 14.65
CA ARG A 141 6.62 -9.81 14.78
C ARG A 141 6.16 -8.39 15.01
N LEU A 142 5.15 -7.98 14.25
CA LEU A 142 4.47 -6.72 14.48
C LEU A 142 3.56 -6.85 15.71
N LEU A 143 3.82 -6.04 16.73
CA LEU A 143 2.93 -5.92 17.89
C LEU A 143 1.83 -4.90 17.56
N GLY A 144 0.60 -5.39 17.38
CA GLY A 144 -0.57 -4.53 17.31
C GLY A 144 -1.12 -4.23 18.71
N ASP A 145 -1.86 -3.14 18.86
CA ASP A 145 -2.54 -2.76 20.12
C ASP A 145 -3.71 -3.70 20.51
N ASN A 146 -3.98 -4.73 19.71
CA ASN A 146 -5.09 -5.67 19.93
C ASN A 146 -4.73 -6.79 20.92
N ARG A 147 -4.19 -6.45 22.10
CA ARG A 147 -3.83 -7.43 23.15
C ARG A 147 -5.01 -8.33 23.58
N THR A 148 -6.24 -7.90 23.34
CA THR A 148 -7.46 -8.63 23.66
C THR A 148 -7.90 -9.65 22.61
N LYS A 149 -7.38 -9.58 21.38
CA LYS A 149 -7.77 -10.51 20.30
C LYS A 149 -6.72 -11.61 20.13
N GLY A 150 -7.18 -12.86 19.96
CA GLY A 150 -6.30 -14.03 19.86
C GLY A 150 -5.39 -14.03 18.62
N ALA A 151 -4.32 -14.82 18.68
CA ALA A 151 -3.28 -14.89 17.65
C ALA A 151 -3.80 -15.24 16.23
N ILE A 152 -4.86 -16.07 16.15
CA ILE A 152 -5.50 -16.43 14.88
C ILE A 152 -6.06 -15.18 14.19
N TYR A 153 -6.91 -14.43 14.90
CA TYR A 153 -7.50 -13.19 14.40
C TYR A 153 -6.42 -12.20 13.96
N VAL A 154 -5.37 -12.01 14.76
CA VAL A 154 -4.30 -11.06 14.42
C VAL A 154 -3.54 -11.51 13.17
N GLY A 155 -3.21 -12.80 13.06
CA GLY A 155 -2.52 -13.36 11.89
C GLY A 155 -3.34 -13.22 10.61
N GLU A 156 -4.62 -13.59 10.65
CA GLU A 156 -5.54 -13.44 9.51
C GLU A 156 -5.69 -11.99 9.09
N ARG A 157 -5.90 -11.09 10.05
CA ARG A 157 -6.01 -9.65 9.79
C ARG A 157 -4.77 -9.10 9.09
N LEU A 158 -3.58 -9.54 9.47
CA LEU A 158 -2.34 -9.11 8.81
C LEU A 158 -2.30 -9.57 7.36
N VAL A 159 -2.66 -10.82 7.06
CA VAL A 159 -2.74 -11.31 5.67
C VAL A 159 -3.72 -10.47 4.85
N THR A 160 -4.94 -10.27 5.35
CA THR A 160 -5.96 -9.47 4.66
C THR A 160 -5.50 -8.06 4.38
N ARG A 161 -4.78 -7.43 5.33
CA ARG A 161 -4.24 -6.08 5.13
C ARG A 161 -3.13 -6.03 4.09
N VAL A 162 -2.22 -7.00 4.12
CA VAL A 162 -1.13 -7.10 3.13
C VAL A 162 -1.71 -7.32 1.74
N ASP A 163 -2.66 -8.25 1.60
CA ASP A 163 -3.36 -8.51 0.34
C ASP A 163 -4.09 -7.26 -0.17
N LYS A 164 -4.78 -6.54 0.72
CA LYS A 164 -5.46 -5.29 0.37
C LYS A 164 -4.51 -4.22 -0.17
N VAL A 165 -3.31 -4.06 0.41
CA VAL A 165 -2.30 -3.13 -0.11
C VAL A 165 -1.77 -3.63 -1.46
N ALA A 166 -1.57 -4.95 -1.63
CA ALA A 166 -1.12 -5.54 -2.89
C ALA A 166 -2.12 -5.29 -4.04
N GLN A 167 -3.43 -5.40 -3.78
CA GLN A 167 -4.48 -5.09 -4.76
C GLN A 167 -4.40 -3.63 -5.26
N PHE A 168 -4.17 -2.68 -4.36
CA PHE A 168 -4.01 -1.27 -4.77
C PHE A 168 -2.69 -1.04 -5.50
N LEU A 169 -1.63 -1.76 -5.11
CA LEU A 169 -0.34 -1.67 -5.79
C LEU A 169 -0.44 -2.17 -7.24
N ASP A 170 -1.13 -3.28 -7.46
CA ASP A 170 -1.38 -3.84 -8.79
C ASP A 170 -2.05 -2.84 -9.73
N ILE A 171 -3.15 -2.22 -9.30
CA ILE A 171 -3.86 -1.25 -10.15
C ILE A 171 -3.03 0.02 -10.39
N PHE A 172 -2.23 0.46 -9.41
CA PHE A 172 -1.37 1.64 -9.59
C PHE A 172 -0.16 1.36 -10.47
N ASP A 173 0.42 0.17 -10.38
CA ASP A 173 1.53 -0.19 -11.26
C ASP A 173 1.07 -0.28 -12.72
N HIS A 174 -0.14 -0.81 -12.95
CA HIS A 174 -0.75 -0.75 -14.27
C HIS A 174 -0.99 0.69 -14.75
N LEU A 175 -1.53 1.56 -13.88
CA LEU A 175 -1.70 2.98 -14.19
C LEU A 175 -0.36 3.64 -14.56
N PHE A 176 0.71 3.40 -13.80
CA PHE A 176 2.02 3.98 -14.04
C PHE A 176 2.60 3.50 -15.37
N SER A 177 2.45 2.21 -15.68
CA SER A 177 2.83 1.65 -16.98
C SER A 177 2.08 2.33 -18.13
N ARG A 178 0.78 2.60 -18.00
CA ARG A 178 0.00 3.33 -19.01
C ARG A 178 0.42 4.79 -19.15
N LEU A 179 0.70 5.47 -18.04
CA LEU A 179 1.16 6.86 -18.03
C LEU A 179 2.52 7.02 -18.70
N ALA A 180 3.45 6.09 -18.48
CA ALA A 180 4.77 6.08 -19.10
C ALA A 180 4.66 5.91 -20.63
N LEU A 181 3.78 5.01 -21.09
CA LEU A 181 3.53 4.78 -22.51
C LEU A 181 2.95 6.00 -23.24
N ASN A 182 2.16 6.84 -22.55
CA ASN A 182 1.51 8.02 -23.14
C ASN A 182 2.39 9.28 -23.14
N ASN A 183 3.34 9.42 -22.22
CA ASN A 183 4.23 10.60 -22.14
C ASN A 183 5.36 10.60 -23.19
N ASN A 184 5.33 9.73 -24.21
CA ASN A 184 6.46 9.52 -25.13
C ASN A 184 7.80 9.21 -24.42
N GLU A 185 7.75 8.70 -23.19
CA GLU A 185 8.90 8.03 -22.53
C GLU A 185 9.18 6.65 -23.16
N ARG A 186 8.78 6.46 -24.44
CA ARG A 186 8.89 5.24 -25.25
C ARG A 186 10.33 4.81 -25.58
N GLY A 187 11.34 5.44 -24.98
CA GLY A 187 12.74 5.05 -25.09
C GLY A 187 13.46 4.91 -23.75
N ILE A 188 12.79 5.23 -22.64
CA ILE A 188 13.34 5.12 -21.29
C ILE A 188 12.24 4.52 -20.40
N ARG A 189 11.81 3.28 -20.68
CA ARG A 189 11.85 2.35 -19.55
C ARG A 189 13.35 2.22 -19.31
N PRO A 190 13.92 2.71 -18.19
CA PRO A 190 15.22 2.19 -17.79
C PRO A 190 15.12 0.68 -17.93
N ALA A 191 16.16 -0.01 -18.38
CA ALA A 191 16.21 -1.47 -18.30
C ALA A 191 16.00 -2.01 -16.86
N GLN A 192 15.81 -1.11 -15.88
CA GLN A 192 15.56 -1.28 -14.47
C GLN A 192 14.19 -0.75 -13.97
N ALA A 193 13.32 -0.17 -14.83
CA ALA A 193 11.91 0.00 -14.45
C ALA A 193 11.32 -1.40 -14.49
N GLY A 194 11.29 -2.03 -13.32
CA GLY A 194 10.95 -3.44 -13.19
C GLY A 194 9.66 -3.79 -13.91
N ASP A 195 9.63 -5.03 -14.38
CA ASP A 195 8.40 -5.63 -14.87
C ASP A 195 7.30 -5.56 -13.80
N HIS A 196 6.02 -5.60 -14.18
CA HIS A 196 4.87 -5.53 -13.26
C HIS A 196 5.01 -6.53 -12.10
N ARG A 197 5.54 -7.70 -12.46
CA ARG A 197 5.92 -8.75 -11.52
C ARG A 197 7.01 -8.33 -10.52
N GLU A 198 8.04 -7.60 -10.95
CA GLU A 198 9.12 -7.16 -10.08
C GLU A 198 8.63 -6.20 -8.99
N VAL A 199 7.74 -5.27 -9.32
CA VAL A 199 7.14 -4.35 -8.35
C VAL A 199 6.41 -5.13 -7.25
N LEU A 200 5.60 -6.11 -7.63
CA LEU A 200 4.86 -6.96 -6.71
C LEU A 200 5.78 -7.91 -5.91
N ASP A 201 6.83 -8.47 -6.53
CA ASP A 201 7.81 -9.32 -5.84
C ASP A 201 8.65 -8.50 -4.84
N ARG A 202 9.02 -7.25 -5.16
CA ARG A 202 9.69 -6.34 -4.19
C ARG A 202 8.79 -6.00 -3.01
N PHE A 203 7.51 -5.71 -3.25
CA PHE A 203 6.53 -5.52 -2.19
C PHE A 203 6.46 -6.74 -1.26
N TYR A 204 6.36 -7.94 -1.83
CA TYR A 204 6.37 -9.18 -1.06
C TYR A 204 7.66 -9.33 -0.24
N ASN A 205 8.81 -9.05 -0.85
CA ASN A 205 10.12 -9.19 -0.22
C ASN A 205 10.32 -8.23 0.95
N LEU A 206 9.86 -6.98 0.85
CA LEU A 206 9.92 -6.02 1.96
C LEU A 206 9.20 -6.52 3.21
N ILE A 207 8.13 -7.28 3.01
CA ILE A 207 7.30 -7.76 4.11
C ILE A 207 7.86 -9.06 4.70
N PHE A 208 8.21 -10.03 3.85
CA PHE A 208 8.42 -11.41 4.29
C PHE A 208 9.81 -11.99 4.04
N THR A 209 10.67 -11.30 3.29
CA THR A 209 11.96 -11.83 2.85
C THR A 209 13.12 -11.00 3.40
N GLU A 210 14.12 -11.68 3.93
CA GLU A 210 15.39 -11.03 4.22
C GLU A 210 16.16 -10.84 2.91
N THR A 211 16.52 -9.60 2.58
CA THR A 211 17.30 -9.26 1.37
C THR A 211 18.70 -8.80 1.77
N MET A 212 19.54 -8.48 0.78
CA MET A 212 20.85 -7.88 1.06
C MET A 212 20.73 -6.47 1.68
N GLU A 213 19.66 -5.75 1.35
CA GLU A 213 19.47 -4.34 1.70
C GLU A 213 18.75 -4.15 3.04
N HIS A 214 17.75 -4.99 3.32
CA HIS A 214 16.86 -4.81 4.47
C HIS A 214 16.48 -6.14 5.14
N PRO A 215 16.10 -6.13 6.43
CA PRO A 215 15.44 -7.28 7.06
C PRO A 215 13.98 -7.40 6.58
N PRO A 216 13.29 -8.54 6.80
CA PRO A 216 11.85 -8.63 6.56
C PRO A 216 11.07 -7.82 7.61
N LEU A 217 9.96 -7.20 7.22
CA LEU A 217 9.08 -6.51 8.18
C LEU A 217 8.43 -7.47 9.19
N MET A 218 8.13 -8.70 8.76
CA MET A 218 7.63 -9.78 9.59
C MET A 218 8.08 -11.15 9.07
N GLY A 219 8.50 -12.04 9.97
CA GLY A 219 9.07 -13.33 9.58
C GLY A 219 10.36 -13.63 10.30
N SER A 220 11.23 -14.45 9.70
CA SER A 220 12.50 -14.81 10.29
C SER A 220 13.67 -14.06 9.64
N ALA A 221 14.55 -13.51 10.47
CA ALA A 221 15.76 -12.82 10.04
C ALA A 221 16.99 -13.42 10.75
N LYS A 222 18.17 -13.30 10.12
CA LYS A 222 19.45 -13.56 10.80
C LYS A 222 19.74 -12.46 11.81
N ARG A 223 20.10 -12.84 13.04
CA ARG A 223 20.43 -11.92 14.13
C ARG A 223 21.67 -11.10 13.80
N SER A 224 22.68 -11.75 13.25
CA SER A 224 23.90 -11.10 12.73
C SER A 224 23.63 -9.96 11.75
N SER A 225 22.55 -10.04 10.95
CA SER A 225 22.16 -8.96 10.01
C SER A 225 21.51 -7.75 10.70
N LEU A 226 21.10 -7.89 11.96
CA LEU A 226 20.41 -6.86 12.73
C LEU A 226 21.30 -6.20 13.79
N THR A 227 22.36 -6.89 14.23
CA THR A 227 23.25 -6.44 15.32
C THR A 227 24.73 -6.34 14.94
N GLY A 228 25.07 -6.54 13.66
CA GLY A 228 26.45 -6.46 13.15
C GLY A 228 27.01 -5.04 13.06
N GLU A 229 28.24 -4.91 12.53
CA GLU A 229 28.91 -3.61 12.33
C GLU A 229 28.12 -2.67 11.40
N GLN A 230 27.49 -3.23 10.38
CA GLN A 230 26.54 -2.56 9.50
C GLN A 230 25.17 -3.25 9.56
N PRO A 231 24.33 -2.91 10.55
CA PRO A 231 23.03 -3.55 10.70
C PRO A 231 22.11 -3.14 9.55
N LYS A 232 21.42 -4.12 8.95
CA LYS A 232 20.36 -3.86 7.98
C LYS A 232 19.23 -3.09 8.66
N LYS A 233 18.68 -2.13 7.94
CA LYS A 233 17.64 -1.24 8.45
C LYS A 233 16.34 -1.40 7.68
N PHE A 234 15.22 -1.13 8.35
CA PHE A 234 13.94 -0.91 7.71
C PHE A 234 13.95 0.38 6.94
N SER A 235 13.54 0.25 5.68
CA SER A 235 13.34 1.38 4.77
C SER A 235 12.11 2.21 5.15
N PRO A 236 12.02 3.47 4.68
CA PRO A 236 10.80 4.28 4.81
C PRO A 236 9.53 3.61 4.28
N ALA A 237 9.65 2.80 3.22
CA ALA A 237 8.57 1.98 2.68
C ALA A 237 8.06 0.96 3.72
N GLN A 238 8.98 0.23 4.37
CA GLN A 238 8.63 -0.74 5.41
C GLN A 238 7.98 -0.07 6.62
N MET A 239 8.39 1.14 6.98
CA MET A 239 7.77 1.91 8.06
C MET A 239 6.36 2.39 7.70
N SER A 240 6.13 2.78 6.44
CA SER A 240 4.80 3.15 5.95
C SER A 240 3.85 1.93 6.00
N LEU A 241 4.34 0.76 5.61
CA LEU A 241 3.62 -0.51 5.73
C LEU A 241 3.37 -0.89 7.20
N TYR A 242 4.35 -0.74 8.07
CA TYR A 242 4.21 -1.00 9.50
C TYR A 242 2.99 -0.28 10.10
N LYS A 243 2.82 1.02 9.79
CA LYS A 243 1.70 1.84 10.32
C LYS A 243 0.35 1.24 9.96
N VAL A 244 0.12 1.00 8.67
CA VAL A 244 -1.17 0.47 8.19
C VAL A 244 -1.43 -0.96 8.63
N LEU A 245 -0.38 -1.76 8.79
CA LEU A 245 -0.50 -3.15 9.23
C LEU A 245 -0.79 -3.26 10.73
N THR A 246 -0.34 -2.32 11.56
CA THR A 246 -0.46 -2.37 13.03
C THR A 246 -1.61 -1.57 13.63
N GLN A 247 -2.22 -0.65 12.88
CA GLN A 247 -3.28 0.22 13.41
C GLN A 247 -4.50 -0.54 13.98
N ARG A 248 -5.12 0.01 15.03
CA ARG A 248 -6.27 -0.59 15.70
C ARG A 248 -7.54 -0.58 14.87
N ALA A 249 -7.87 0.54 14.23
CA ALA A 249 -9.02 0.66 13.32
C ALA A 249 -8.86 -0.24 12.09
N GLU A 250 -9.95 -0.56 11.39
CA GLU A 250 -9.87 -1.30 10.12
C GLU A 250 -9.06 -0.53 9.07
N LEU A 251 -8.42 -1.26 8.15
CA LEU A 251 -7.63 -0.62 7.09
C LEU A 251 -8.59 -0.16 5.99
N THR A 252 -8.76 1.15 5.86
CA THR A 252 -9.66 1.70 4.84
C THR A 252 -9.04 1.57 3.44
N ASN A 253 -9.88 1.63 2.41
CA ASN A 253 -9.42 1.62 1.02
C ASN A 253 -8.46 2.80 0.73
N ALA A 254 -8.78 3.99 1.23
CA ALA A 254 -7.96 5.18 1.03
C ALA A 254 -6.56 5.04 1.67
N GLN A 255 -6.46 4.47 2.87
CA GLN A 255 -5.18 4.23 3.53
C GLN A 255 -4.33 3.19 2.78
N ALA A 256 -4.95 2.09 2.35
CA ALA A 256 -4.25 1.06 1.58
C ALA A 256 -3.77 1.61 0.23
N ALA A 257 -4.61 2.38 -0.47
CA ALA A 257 -4.26 3.06 -1.70
C ALA A 257 -3.11 4.07 -1.50
N ALA A 258 -3.16 4.91 -0.46
CA ALA A 258 -2.10 5.88 -0.21
C ALA A 258 -0.73 5.21 0.00
N VAL A 259 -0.68 4.12 0.77
CA VAL A 259 0.58 3.37 0.98
C VAL A 259 1.04 2.67 -0.30
N ALA A 260 0.12 2.07 -1.06
CA ALA A 260 0.44 1.45 -2.34
C ALA A 260 1.00 2.45 -3.36
N LEU A 261 0.38 3.64 -3.47
CA LEU A 261 0.84 4.70 -4.34
C LEU A 261 2.23 5.19 -3.92
N LYS A 262 2.44 5.45 -2.62
CA LYS A 262 3.75 5.87 -2.10
C LYS A 262 4.82 4.83 -2.41
N PHE A 263 4.52 3.55 -2.19
CA PHE A 263 5.43 2.45 -2.52
C PHE A 263 5.77 2.43 -4.02
N ARG A 264 4.75 2.54 -4.88
CA ARG A 264 4.95 2.58 -6.33
C ARG A 264 5.81 3.77 -6.76
N GLN A 265 5.60 4.94 -6.17
CA GLN A 265 6.41 6.13 -6.44
C GLN A 265 7.86 5.95 -5.97
N GLU A 266 8.10 5.33 -4.82
CA GLU A 266 9.45 5.08 -4.31
C GLU A 266 10.23 4.08 -5.18
N PHE A 267 9.56 3.12 -5.80
CA PHE A 267 10.19 2.11 -6.66
C PHE A 267 11.01 2.73 -7.83
N ASP A 268 10.54 3.82 -8.42
CA ASP A 268 11.20 4.47 -9.59
C ASP A 268 11.88 5.81 -9.24
N LYS A 269 12.03 6.19 -7.96
CA LYS A 269 12.67 7.46 -7.55
C LYS A 269 14.20 7.33 -7.56
N PRO A 270 14.81 7.14 -8.74
CA PRO A 270 15.51 8.27 -9.36
C PRO A 270 15.25 8.48 -10.86
N MET A 271 14.37 7.69 -11.49
CA MET A 271 14.29 7.53 -12.95
C MET A 271 12.96 7.97 -13.59
N SER A 272 11.88 8.15 -12.83
CA SER A 272 10.54 8.43 -13.40
C SER A 272 9.98 9.80 -13.00
N PRO A 273 9.76 10.72 -13.97
CA PRO A 273 9.02 11.96 -13.75
C PRO A 273 7.61 11.72 -13.20
N ILE A 274 6.97 10.60 -13.57
CA ILE A 274 5.62 10.22 -13.10
C ILE A 274 5.65 9.93 -11.60
N SER A 275 6.69 9.26 -11.11
CA SER A 275 6.84 8.95 -9.68
C SER A 275 7.10 10.15 -8.80
N ALA A 276 7.53 11.28 -9.38
CA ALA A 276 7.69 12.55 -8.70
C ALA A 276 6.44 13.46 -8.78
N MET A 277 5.41 13.08 -9.55
CA MET A 277 4.24 13.92 -9.75
C MET A 277 3.41 14.09 -8.46
N PRO A 278 2.96 15.32 -8.16
CA PRO A 278 1.93 15.56 -7.17
C PRO A 278 0.63 14.79 -7.46
N LEU A 279 -0.13 14.47 -6.42
CA LEU A 279 -1.36 13.67 -6.53
C LEU A 279 -2.38 14.28 -7.50
N HIS A 280 -2.58 15.60 -7.48
CA HIS A 280 -3.53 16.27 -8.37
C HIS A 280 -3.11 16.18 -9.85
N GLU A 281 -1.81 16.18 -10.16
CA GLU A 281 -1.30 15.99 -11.53
C GLU A 281 -1.47 14.53 -11.98
N LEU A 282 -1.24 13.58 -11.08
CA LEU A 282 -1.49 12.16 -11.35
C LEU A 282 -2.95 11.89 -11.68
N VAL A 283 -3.88 12.47 -10.91
CA VAL A 283 -5.32 12.36 -11.18
C VAL A 283 -5.66 12.98 -12.54
N ALA A 284 -5.17 14.19 -12.83
CA ALA A 284 -5.43 14.86 -14.10
C ALA A 284 -4.88 14.08 -15.32
N LYS A 285 -3.72 13.42 -15.18
CA LYS A 285 -3.18 12.57 -16.24
C LYS A 285 -3.93 11.24 -16.35
N ALA A 286 -4.28 10.61 -15.23
CA ALA A 286 -5.07 9.38 -15.21
C ALA A 286 -6.45 9.58 -15.85
N SER A 287 -7.12 10.70 -15.59
CA SER A 287 -8.41 11.00 -16.21
C SER A 287 -8.29 11.19 -17.73
N SER A 288 -7.19 11.75 -18.22
CA SER A 288 -6.94 11.87 -19.67
C SER A 288 -6.63 10.55 -20.39
N LEU A 289 -6.36 9.47 -19.65
CA LEU A 289 -6.17 8.14 -20.23
C LEU A 289 -7.49 7.39 -20.46
N ASP A 290 -8.59 7.85 -19.85
CA ASP A 290 -9.92 7.28 -20.03
C ASP A 290 -10.73 8.16 -21.02
N PRO A 291 -10.88 7.75 -22.29
CA PRO A 291 -11.66 8.51 -23.26
C PRO A 291 -13.18 8.51 -22.98
N SER A 292 -13.66 7.68 -22.03
CA SER A 292 -15.07 7.62 -21.63
C SER A 292 -15.46 8.64 -20.54
N LEU A 293 -14.47 9.31 -19.93
CA LEU A 293 -14.67 10.36 -18.96
C LEU A 293 -14.22 11.68 -19.59
N GLU A 294 -15.14 12.65 -19.71
CA GLU A 294 -14.85 13.91 -20.40
C GLU A 294 -13.54 14.53 -19.87
N PRO A 295 -12.62 14.98 -20.76
CA PRO A 295 -11.39 15.62 -20.32
C PRO A 295 -11.77 16.88 -19.54
N VAL A 296 -11.44 16.90 -18.24
CA VAL A 296 -11.55 18.12 -17.42
C VAL A 296 -10.72 19.19 -18.14
N LYS A 297 -11.42 20.18 -18.71
CA LYS A 297 -10.83 21.21 -19.55
C LYS A 297 -9.65 21.83 -18.82
N LYS A 298 -8.46 21.73 -19.42
CA LYS A 298 -7.25 22.45 -18.99
C LYS A 298 -7.63 23.92 -18.78
N VAL A 299 -7.51 24.40 -17.54
CA VAL A 299 -7.64 25.83 -17.26
C VAL A 299 -6.53 26.52 -18.03
N LYS A 300 -6.88 27.28 -19.07
CA LYS A 300 -5.95 28.19 -19.72
C LYS A 300 -5.48 29.17 -18.64
N LYS A 301 -4.19 29.14 -18.31
CA LYS A 301 -3.56 30.25 -17.58
C LYS A 301 -3.88 31.51 -18.39
N LYS A 302 -4.60 32.45 -17.79
CA LYS A 302 -4.69 33.80 -18.35
C LYS A 302 -3.28 34.37 -18.31
N GLU A 303 -2.71 34.63 -19.47
CA GLU A 303 -1.56 35.52 -19.56
C GLU A 303 -1.96 36.88 -18.98
N PRO A 304 -1.08 37.54 -18.21
CA PRO A 304 -1.32 38.90 -17.80
C PRO A 304 -1.27 39.77 -19.06
N VAL A 305 -2.39 40.44 -19.34
CA VAL A 305 -2.45 41.49 -20.36
C VAL A 305 -1.53 42.61 -19.88
N SER A 306 -0.53 42.93 -20.72
CA SER A 306 0.35 44.09 -20.55
C SER A 306 -0.39 45.39 -20.84
#